data_AF-A0A6A3GPP0-F1
#
_entry.id   AF-A0A6A3GPP0-F1
#
_cell.length_a   1.000
_cell.length_b   1.000
_cell.length_c   1.000
_cell.angle_alpha   90.00
_cell.angle_beta   90.00
_cell.angle_gamma   90.00
#
_symmetry.space_group_name_H-M   'P 1'
#
loop_
_entity.id
_entity.type
_entity.pdbx_description
1 polymer ?
#
loop_
_entity_poly.entity_id
_entity_poly.type
_entity_poly.pdbx_seq_one_letter_code
_entity_poly.pdbx_strand_id
1 'polypeptide(L)'
;MVAQSIFCASRKKGVRGILFDDFFVELLREMQDKPLVDQMEIEEEAAVVVDLPEGYSDLEKIKIDDKAVDASDLLKGYDDLAYLRETRIPFLAPPNATWPEYILDTRARRVGSRCDDNCHFGHLIRAANKERCDAYVVNMESEDRIPLFHCECKHWSKRVGSGMIESIISGLNSAWPGKWALSVVFCVELAVLRKEWVHKDTGCVKIDCKTRSAEWVSEPESGVCGRKKLLIVVETGSLDLTNCS
;
A
#
# COMPACT_ATOMS: atom_id res chain seq x y z
N MET A 1 3.75 10.22 -9.18
CA MET A 1 4.47 9.56 -8.08
C MET A 1 3.63 8.46 -7.46
N VAL A 2 2.68 8.71 -6.53
CA VAL A 2 1.93 7.64 -5.83
C VAL A 2 1.36 6.54 -6.73
N ALA A 3 0.54 6.89 -7.73
CA ALA A 3 -0.01 5.91 -8.67
C ALA A 3 1.08 5.15 -9.44
N GLN A 4 2.20 5.81 -9.76
CA GLN A 4 3.34 5.17 -10.44
C GLN A 4 4.03 4.16 -9.51
N SER A 5 4.27 4.51 -8.25
CA SER A 5 4.91 3.63 -7.28
C SER A 5 4.05 2.40 -6.97
N ILE A 6 2.73 2.58 -6.81
CA ILE A 6 1.77 1.45 -6.68
C ILE A 6 1.84 0.54 -7.92
N PHE A 7 1.82 1.14 -9.11
CA PHE A 7 1.93 0.42 -10.38
C PHE A 7 3.26 -0.36 -10.49
N CYS A 8 4.39 0.24 -10.11
CA CYS A 8 5.70 -0.40 -10.11
C CYS A 8 5.79 -1.54 -9.09
N ALA A 9 5.39 -1.29 -7.84
CA ALA A 9 5.40 -2.29 -6.76
C ALA A 9 4.55 -3.53 -7.13
N SER A 10 3.37 -3.31 -7.73
CA SER A 10 2.49 -4.40 -8.17
C SER A 10 3.10 -5.34 -9.23
N ARG A 11 4.18 -4.92 -9.91
CA ARG A 11 4.82 -5.70 -10.99
C ARG A 11 5.96 -6.58 -10.53
N LYS A 12 6.44 -6.41 -9.30
CA LYS A 12 7.72 -7.00 -8.84
C LYS A 12 7.72 -8.53 -8.80
N LYS A 13 6.54 -9.15 -8.68
CA LYS A 13 6.36 -10.62 -8.75
C LYS A 13 5.63 -11.09 -10.01
N GLY A 14 5.55 -10.22 -11.03
CA GLY A 14 4.96 -10.53 -12.33
C GLY A 14 3.44 -10.77 -12.29
N VAL A 15 2.94 -11.46 -13.30
CA VAL A 15 1.49 -11.64 -13.53
C VAL A 15 0.78 -12.47 -12.48
N ARG A 16 1.51 -13.13 -11.57
CA ARG A 16 0.93 -13.89 -10.44
C ARG A 16 0.41 -12.97 -9.33
N GLY A 17 0.65 -11.67 -9.41
CA GLY A 17 0.40 -10.75 -8.31
C GLY A 17 1.36 -10.96 -7.15
N ILE A 18 1.29 -10.06 -6.18
CA ILE A 18 2.25 -9.93 -5.07
C ILE A 18 1.49 -9.91 -3.75
N LEU A 19 1.93 -10.67 -2.75
CA LEU A 19 1.27 -10.69 -1.43
C LEU A 19 1.33 -9.31 -0.78
N PHE A 20 0.38 -9.00 0.10
CA PHE A 20 0.28 -7.69 0.74
C PHE A 20 1.59 -7.26 1.43
N ASP A 21 2.25 -8.17 2.15
CA ASP A 21 3.51 -7.89 2.85
C ASP A 21 4.62 -7.47 1.88
N ASP A 22 4.89 -8.31 0.88
CA ASP A 22 5.87 -8.03 -0.18
C ASP A 22 5.51 -6.74 -0.94
N PHE A 23 4.23 -6.54 -1.25
CA PHE A 23 3.76 -5.37 -1.97
C PHE A 23 4.03 -4.10 -1.19
N PHE A 24 3.74 -4.11 0.11
CA PHE A 24 3.89 -2.93 0.95
C PHE A 24 5.38 -2.56 1.10
N VAL A 25 6.25 -3.55 1.27
CA VAL A 25 7.71 -3.37 1.26
C VAL A 25 8.18 -2.75 -0.05
N GLU A 26 7.74 -3.29 -1.19
CA GLU A 26 8.06 -2.78 -2.52
C GLU A 26 7.53 -1.37 -2.75
N LEU A 27 6.33 -1.07 -2.26
CA LEU A 27 5.74 0.26 -2.31
C LEU A 27 6.58 1.28 -1.53
N LEU A 28 7.03 0.93 -0.31
CA LEU A 28 7.93 1.78 0.45
C LEU A 28 9.25 2.00 -0.29
N ARG A 29 9.83 0.94 -0.88
CA ARG A 29 11.07 1.03 -1.68
C ARG A 29 10.94 1.95 -2.89
N GLU A 30 9.81 1.93 -3.59
CA GLU A 30 9.54 2.85 -4.72
C GLU A 30 9.38 4.32 -4.28
N MET A 31 9.26 4.59 -2.97
CA MET A 31 9.23 5.93 -2.39
C MET A 31 10.56 6.34 -1.74
N GLN A 32 11.50 5.40 -1.58
CA GLN A 32 12.83 5.72 -1.10
C GLN A 32 13.62 6.36 -2.25
N ASP A 33 14.41 7.39 -1.94
CA ASP A 33 15.41 7.90 -2.87
C ASP A 33 16.29 6.70 -3.25
N LYS A 34 16.31 6.33 -4.54
CA LYS A 34 17.14 5.22 -5.01
C LYS A 34 18.55 5.45 -4.47
N PRO A 35 19.20 4.52 -3.74
CA PRO A 35 20.65 4.51 -3.80
C PRO A 35 20.98 4.38 -5.28
N LEU A 36 21.80 5.33 -5.76
CA LEU A 36 22.35 5.36 -7.11
C LEU A 36 22.52 3.93 -7.63
N VAL A 37 21.80 3.60 -8.69
CA VAL A 37 22.21 2.51 -9.59
C VAL A 37 23.43 3.04 -10.36
N ASP A 38 24.53 3.28 -9.64
CA ASP A 38 25.90 3.50 -10.12
C ASP A 38 26.88 2.59 -9.37
N GLN A 39 26.40 1.41 -8.96
CA GLN A 39 27.26 0.27 -8.60
C GLN A 39 26.72 -1.04 -9.20
N MET A 40 26.08 -0.97 -10.36
CA MET A 40 26.19 -2.08 -11.32
C MET A 40 27.41 -1.77 -12.18
N GLU A 41 28.60 -2.02 -11.63
CA GLU A 41 29.68 -2.48 -12.51
C GLU A 41 29.13 -3.74 -13.18
N ILE A 42 28.98 -3.68 -14.50
CA ILE A 42 28.72 -4.86 -15.30
C ILE A 42 30.02 -5.66 -15.25
N GLU A 43 30.20 -6.47 -14.22
CA GLU A 43 30.98 -7.69 -14.38
C GLU A 43 30.04 -8.69 -15.04
N GLU A 44 30.23 -8.86 -16.35
CA GLU A 44 29.74 -10.04 -17.06
C GLU A 44 30.28 -11.27 -16.34
N GLU A 45 29.54 -11.86 -15.42
CA GLU A 45 29.67 -13.28 -15.11
C GLU A 45 28.47 -13.82 -14.34
N ALA A 46 27.79 -14.77 -14.99
CA ALA A 46 26.88 -15.77 -14.47
C ALA A 46 25.69 -15.31 -13.59
N ALA A 47 24.48 -15.71 -14.03
CA ALA A 47 23.29 -15.77 -13.19
C ALA A 47 23.54 -16.68 -11.96
N VAL A 48 24.05 -16.11 -10.88
CA VAL A 48 24.00 -16.71 -9.56
C VAL A 48 22.68 -16.26 -8.95
N VAL A 49 21.75 -17.19 -8.80
CA VAL A 49 20.65 -17.04 -7.85
C VAL A 49 21.32 -16.94 -6.48
N VAL A 50 21.57 -15.71 -6.03
CA VAL A 50 22.05 -15.47 -4.67
C VAL A 50 20.86 -15.78 -3.78
N ASP A 51 20.86 -16.95 -3.16
CA ASP A 51 20.05 -17.19 -1.98
C ASP A 51 20.41 -16.09 -0.97
N LEU A 52 19.53 -15.11 -0.84
CA LEU A 52 19.67 -14.04 0.14
C LEU A 52 19.81 -14.70 1.52
N PRO A 53 20.85 -14.38 2.31
CA PRO A 53 21.07 -15.05 3.58
C PRO A 53 19.84 -14.88 4.49
N GLU A 54 19.46 -15.96 5.19
CA GLU A 54 18.38 -15.90 6.19
C GLU A 54 18.66 -14.72 7.15
N GLY A 55 17.77 -13.72 7.12
CA GLY A 55 17.94 -12.43 7.81
C GLY A 55 17.90 -11.18 6.90
N TYR A 56 18.08 -11.32 5.58
CA TYR A 56 17.83 -10.21 4.63
C TYR A 56 16.35 -9.81 4.57
N SER A 57 15.44 -10.73 4.90
CA SER A 57 14.00 -10.47 4.96
C SER A 57 13.61 -9.49 6.07
N ASP A 58 14.33 -9.46 7.19
CA ASP A 58 14.01 -8.57 8.32
C ASP A 58 14.52 -7.14 8.11
N LEU A 59 15.55 -6.95 7.27
CA LEU A 59 16.02 -5.62 6.87
C LEU A 59 15.01 -4.89 6.00
N GLU A 60 14.13 -5.64 5.31
CA GLU A 60 13.12 -5.06 4.45
C GLU A 60 11.76 -4.83 5.13
N LYS A 61 11.57 -5.34 6.34
CA LYS A 61 10.31 -5.24 7.10
C LYS A 61 10.08 -3.85 7.71
N ILE A 62 8.84 -3.64 8.10
CA ILE A 62 8.44 -2.49 8.92
C ILE A 62 8.95 -2.73 10.34
N LYS A 63 9.29 -1.67 11.08
CA LYS A 63 9.74 -1.76 12.47
C LYS A 63 8.76 -1.05 13.40
N ILE A 64 8.31 -1.73 14.46
CA ILE A 64 7.56 -1.12 15.57
C ILE A 64 8.38 -1.36 16.83
N ASP A 65 8.70 -0.30 17.58
CA ASP A 65 9.57 -0.38 18.76
C ASP A 65 10.87 -1.17 18.50
N ASP A 66 11.54 -0.86 17.37
CA ASP A 66 12.74 -1.52 16.85
C ASP A 66 12.60 -3.02 16.49
N LYS A 67 11.40 -3.58 16.56
CA LYS A 67 11.13 -4.97 16.16
C LYS A 67 10.61 -5.04 14.73
N ALA A 68 11.23 -5.87 13.91
CA ALA A 68 10.74 -6.19 12.57
C ALA A 68 9.37 -6.89 12.65
N VAL A 69 8.41 -6.38 11.88
CA VAL A 69 7.04 -6.86 11.76
C VAL A 69 6.62 -6.91 10.29
N ASP A 70 5.71 -7.81 9.96
CA ASP A 70 5.13 -7.88 8.62
C ASP A 70 4.08 -6.75 8.46
N ALA A 71 3.85 -6.26 7.24
CA ALA A 71 2.88 -5.17 7.02
C ALA A 71 1.46 -5.59 7.42
N SER A 72 1.15 -6.86 7.25
CA SER A 72 -0.09 -7.53 7.62
C SER A 72 -0.32 -7.55 9.14
N ASP A 73 0.73 -7.37 9.95
CA ASP A 73 0.61 -7.22 11.40
C ASP A 73 -0.12 -5.93 11.78
N LEU A 74 0.00 -4.87 10.99
CA LEU A 74 -0.77 -3.62 11.18
C LEU A 74 -2.28 -3.84 11.03
N LEU A 75 -2.68 -4.90 10.30
CA LEU A 75 -4.07 -5.27 10.06
C LEU A 75 -4.65 -6.13 11.20
N LYS A 76 -3.88 -6.44 12.25
CA LYS A 76 -4.37 -7.25 13.40
C LYS A 76 -5.49 -6.54 14.15
N GLY A 77 -6.58 -7.27 14.35
CA GLY A 77 -7.80 -6.78 14.99
C GLY A 77 -8.75 -5.98 14.08
N TYR A 78 -8.48 -5.86 12.79
CA TYR A 78 -9.41 -5.29 11.81
C TYR A 78 -10.03 -6.41 10.97
N ASP A 79 -11.21 -6.89 11.35
CA ASP A 79 -11.86 -8.07 10.73
C ASP A 79 -12.10 -7.85 9.22
N ASP A 80 -12.56 -6.66 8.84
CA ASP A 80 -12.77 -6.27 7.44
C ASP A 80 -11.48 -6.22 6.60
N LEU A 81 -10.30 -6.29 7.23
CA LEU A 81 -8.98 -6.31 6.58
C LEU A 81 -8.27 -7.65 6.68
N ALA A 82 -8.85 -8.64 7.39
CA ALA A 82 -8.21 -9.95 7.58
C ALA A 82 -7.92 -10.64 6.25
N TYR A 83 -8.81 -10.49 5.27
CA TYR A 83 -8.66 -11.07 3.94
C TYR A 83 -7.42 -10.54 3.18
N LEU A 84 -6.99 -9.30 3.45
CA LEU A 84 -5.85 -8.69 2.75
C LEU A 84 -4.53 -9.43 3.03
N ARG A 85 -4.40 -10.09 4.18
CA ARG A 85 -3.17 -10.83 4.53
C ARG A 85 -2.87 -11.97 3.56
N GLU A 86 -3.92 -12.58 3.02
CA GLU A 86 -3.83 -13.70 2.07
C GLU A 86 -4.09 -13.22 0.63
N THR A 87 -4.49 -11.95 0.45
CA THR A 87 -4.78 -11.39 -0.86
C THR A 87 -3.52 -11.01 -1.58
N ARG A 88 -3.43 -11.42 -2.85
CA ARG A 88 -2.42 -10.93 -3.79
C ARG A 88 -2.89 -9.61 -4.39
N ILE A 89 -2.12 -8.55 -4.19
CA ILE A 89 -2.27 -7.33 -4.98
C ILE A 89 -2.00 -7.70 -6.45
N PRO A 90 -2.95 -7.44 -7.35
CA PRO A 90 -2.85 -7.93 -8.72
C PRO A 90 -1.80 -7.16 -9.52
N PHE A 91 -1.33 -7.75 -10.62
CA PHE A 91 -0.55 -7.08 -11.65
C PHE A 91 -1.40 -5.99 -12.33
N LEU A 92 -1.10 -4.73 -12.00
CA LEU A 92 -1.98 -3.62 -12.35
C LEU A 92 -1.79 -3.16 -13.79
N ALA A 93 -2.89 -2.89 -14.49
CA ALA A 93 -2.86 -2.06 -15.68
C ALA A 93 -2.34 -0.65 -15.33
N PRO A 94 -1.81 0.12 -16.31
CA PRO A 94 -1.51 1.53 -16.10
C PRO A 94 -2.73 2.29 -15.54
N PRO A 95 -2.53 3.39 -14.81
CA PRO A 95 -3.64 4.14 -14.23
C PRO A 95 -4.75 4.45 -15.24
N ASN A 96 -5.99 4.07 -14.92
CA ASN A 96 -7.20 4.19 -15.75
C ASN A 96 -7.20 3.42 -17.09
N ALA A 97 -6.19 2.58 -17.34
CA ALA A 97 -6.21 1.63 -18.44
C ALA A 97 -6.89 0.34 -18.00
N THR A 98 -7.52 -0.35 -18.96
CA THR A 98 -8.15 -1.65 -18.74
C THR A 98 -7.40 -2.74 -19.48
N TRP A 99 -7.22 -3.89 -18.82
CA TRP A 99 -6.84 -5.11 -19.49
C TRP A 99 -7.93 -5.54 -20.50
N PRO A 100 -7.55 -6.01 -21.70
CA PRO A 100 -8.49 -6.66 -22.60
C PRO A 100 -9.15 -7.88 -21.97
N GLU A 101 -10.38 -8.19 -22.36
CA GLU A 101 -11.16 -9.29 -21.76
C GLU A 101 -10.43 -10.64 -21.84
N TYR A 102 -9.78 -10.93 -22.96
CA TYR A 102 -9.04 -12.20 -23.13
C TYR A 102 -7.86 -12.35 -22.15
N ILE A 103 -7.31 -11.25 -21.61
CA ILE A 103 -6.30 -11.27 -20.54
C ILE A 103 -6.98 -11.56 -19.21
N LEU A 104 -8.11 -10.91 -18.92
CA LEU A 104 -8.87 -11.16 -17.69
C LEU A 104 -9.37 -12.61 -17.62
N ASP A 105 -9.81 -13.17 -18.74
CA ASP A 105 -10.19 -14.58 -18.89
C ASP A 105 -9.08 -15.56 -18.48
N THR A 106 -7.80 -15.19 -18.61
CA THR A 106 -6.69 -16.07 -18.21
C THR A 106 -6.69 -16.36 -16.71
N ARG A 107 -7.35 -15.52 -15.92
CA ARG A 107 -7.57 -15.74 -14.47
C ARG A 107 -8.51 -16.93 -14.22
N ALA A 108 -9.55 -17.10 -15.04
CA ALA A 108 -10.58 -18.14 -14.88
C ALA A 108 -10.19 -19.49 -15.49
N ARG A 109 -9.27 -19.51 -16.46
CA ARG A 109 -8.97 -20.71 -17.29
C ARG A 109 -8.07 -21.77 -16.64
N ARG A 110 -7.63 -21.59 -15.39
CA ARG A 110 -6.79 -22.57 -14.67
C ARG A 110 -7.53 -23.12 -13.46
N VAL A 111 -8.61 -23.87 -13.74
CA VAL A 111 -9.25 -24.75 -12.75
C VAL A 111 -8.58 -26.12 -12.89
N GLY A 112 -7.74 -26.51 -11.92
CA GLY A 112 -7.13 -27.85 -11.87
C GLY A 112 -5.62 -27.91 -11.60
N SER A 113 -4.91 -26.79 -11.59
CA SER A 113 -3.57 -26.68 -10.98
C SER A 113 -3.69 -25.83 -9.71
N ARG A 114 -2.77 -26.03 -8.75
CA ARG A 114 -2.78 -25.36 -7.44
C ARG A 114 -3.15 -23.88 -7.57
N CYS A 115 -4.00 -23.38 -6.66
CA CYS A 115 -4.55 -22.02 -6.66
C CYS A 115 -3.48 -20.92 -6.77
N ASP A 116 -2.22 -21.23 -6.45
CA ASP A 116 -1.06 -20.34 -6.48
C ASP A 116 -0.48 -20.04 -7.88
N ASP A 117 -0.94 -20.72 -8.94
CA ASP A 117 -0.38 -20.60 -10.30
C ASP A 117 -1.20 -19.72 -11.26
N ASN A 118 -2.23 -19.04 -10.78
CA ASN A 118 -3.12 -18.24 -11.61
C ASN A 118 -2.56 -16.83 -11.87
N CYS A 119 -2.93 -16.24 -13.00
CA CYS A 119 -2.58 -14.85 -13.28
C CYS A 119 -3.57 -13.92 -12.56
N HIS A 120 -3.06 -12.98 -11.77
CA HIS A 120 -3.83 -11.99 -11.04
C HIS A 120 -3.69 -10.64 -11.74
N PHE A 121 -4.63 -10.30 -12.62
CA PHE A 121 -4.69 -9.00 -13.29
C PHE A 121 -5.72 -8.10 -12.60
N GLY A 122 -5.40 -6.80 -12.50
CA GLY A 122 -6.27 -5.82 -11.88
C GLY A 122 -6.04 -4.42 -12.43
N HIS A 123 -6.79 -3.46 -11.88
CA HIS A 123 -6.77 -2.08 -12.36
C HIS A 123 -6.39 -1.13 -11.22
N LEU A 124 -5.51 -0.19 -11.57
CA LEU A 124 -5.24 0.98 -10.77
C LEU A 124 -6.10 2.12 -11.30
N ILE A 125 -6.97 2.66 -10.45
CA ILE A 125 -7.82 3.80 -10.82
C ILE A 125 -7.24 5.06 -10.22
N ARG A 126 -7.03 6.07 -11.06
CA ARG A 126 -6.89 7.47 -10.67
C ARG A 126 -8.28 8.04 -10.52
N ALA A 127 -8.63 8.33 -9.29
CA ALA A 127 -9.98 8.67 -8.89
C ALA A 127 -10.37 10.09 -9.29
N ALA A 128 -11.65 10.30 -9.54
CA ALA A 128 -12.21 11.64 -9.69
C ALA A 128 -12.37 12.30 -8.32
N ASN A 129 -12.30 13.63 -8.25
CA ASN A 129 -12.41 14.39 -7.00
C ASN A 129 -13.64 14.01 -6.13
N LYS A 130 -14.74 13.60 -6.75
CA LYS A 130 -15.97 13.17 -6.06
C LYS A 130 -15.81 11.87 -5.25
N GLU A 131 -14.82 11.05 -5.59
CA GLU A 131 -14.50 9.79 -4.90
C GLU A 131 -13.63 10.02 -3.66
N ARG A 132 -13.21 11.28 -3.42
CA ARG A 132 -12.52 11.72 -2.19
C ARG A 132 -11.26 10.89 -1.84
N CYS A 133 -10.59 10.38 -2.87
CA CYS A 133 -9.25 9.81 -2.85
C CYS A 133 -8.54 10.18 -4.16
N ASP A 134 -7.22 9.99 -4.23
CA ASP A 134 -6.45 10.23 -5.47
C ASP A 134 -6.33 8.97 -6.34
N ALA A 135 -6.24 7.79 -5.71
CA ALA A 135 -6.18 6.52 -6.41
C ALA A 135 -6.70 5.36 -5.56
N TYR A 136 -7.06 4.25 -6.20
CA TYR A 136 -7.41 3.01 -5.52
C TYR A 136 -7.16 1.79 -6.41
N VAL A 137 -6.96 0.63 -5.78
CA VAL A 137 -6.77 -0.65 -6.47
C VAL A 137 -8.06 -1.44 -6.45
N VAL A 138 -8.55 -1.82 -7.63
CA VAL A 138 -9.78 -2.60 -7.76
C VAL A 138 -9.51 -4.08 -7.54
N ASN A 139 -10.26 -4.69 -6.62
CA ASN A 139 -10.30 -6.14 -6.51
C ASN A 139 -11.26 -6.72 -7.56
N MET A 140 -10.71 -7.34 -8.59
CA MET A 140 -11.49 -7.98 -9.65
C MET A 140 -12.20 -9.27 -9.19
N GLU A 141 -11.91 -9.80 -8.00
CA GLU A 141 -12.63 -10.93 -7.37
C GLU A 141 -13.89 -10.48 -6.60
N SER A 142 -14.00 -9.20 -6.25
CA SER A 142 -15.16 -8.66 -5.53
C SER A 142 -16.25 -8.27 -6.51
N GLU A 143 -17.43 -8.89 -6.43
CA GLU A 143 -18.61 -8.50 -7.21
C GLU A 143 -19.00 -7.04 -6.94
N ASP A 144 -18.83 -6.60 -5.68
CA ASP A 144 -19.10 -5.23 -5.24
C ASP A 144 -18.01 -4.22 -5.63
N ARG A 145 -16.94 -4.68 -6.30
CA ARG A 145 -15.76 -3.91 -6.70
C ARG A 145 -15.18 -3.08 -5.56
N ILE A 146 -15.24 -3.62 -4.34
CA ILE A 146 -14.68 -2.97 -3.16
C ILE A 146 -13.17 -2.83 -3.38
N PRO A 147 -12.62 -1.60 -3.28
CA PRO A 147 -11.18 -1.42 -3.44
C PRO A 147 -10.40 -2.15 -2.35
N LEU A 148 -9.24 -2.72 -2.71
CA LEU A 148 -8.32 -3.34 -1.75
C LEU A 148 -7.82 -2.30 -0.74
N PHE A 149 -7.49 -1.11 -1.24
CA PHE A 149 -7.16 0.06 -0.44
C PHE A 149 -7.32 1.34 -1.26
N HIS A 150 -7.56 2.44 -0.56
CA HIS A 150 -7.57 3.79 -1.11
C HIS A 150 -6.23 4.47 -0.90
N CYS A 151 -5.91 5.46 -1.72
CA CYS A 151 -4.69 6.24 -1.61
C CYS A 151 -4.98 7.73 -1.70
N GLU A 152 -4.33 8.50 -0.84
CA GLU A 152 -4.36 9.96 -0.84
C GLU A 152 -2.92 10.50 -0.86
N CYS A 153 -2.64 11.47 -1.72
CA CYS A 153 -1.33 12.08 -1.89
C CYS A 153 -1.37 13.56 -1.48
N LYS A 154 -0.69 13.88 -0.38
CA LYS A 154 -0.53 15.24 0.18
C LYS A 154 0.90 15.77 0.10
N HIS A 155 1.71 15.27 -0.85
CA HIS A 155 3.08 15.72 -1.15
C HIS A 155 3.25 17.21 -1.61
N TRP A 156 2.24 18.08 -1.48
CA TRP A 156 2.17 19.36 -2.18
C TRP A 156 2.65 20.52 -1.28
N SER A 157 3.77 20.33 -0.55
CA SER A 157 4.52 21.33 0.24
C SER A 157 4.10 21.66 1.68
N LYS A 158 3.21 20.90 2.34
CA LYS A 158 2.86 21.15 3.76
C LYS A 158 2.77 19.87 4.58
N ARG A 159 3.14 19.99 5.86
CA ARG A 159 2.88 18.98 6.90
C ARG A 159 1.39 18.66 6.94
N VAL A 160 1.06 17.38 7.01
CA VAL A 160 -0.32 16.93 7.19
C VAL A 160 -0.65 17.04 8.68
N GLY A 161 -1.65 17.85 9.03
CA GLY A 161 -2.13 18.00 10.40
C GLY A 161 -3.48 17.30 10.64
N SER A 162 -3.97 17.37 11.88
CA SER A 162 -5.21 16.67 12.28
C SER A 162 -6.41 17.04 11.41
N GLY A 163 -6.59 18.33 11.08
CA GLY A 163 -7.71 18.77 10.25
C GLY A 163 -7.69 18.20 8.82
N MET A 164 -6.51 17.90 8.27
CA MET A 164 -6.40 17.24 6.97
C MET A 164 -6.75 15.75 7.10
N ILE A 165 -6.25 15.07 8.13
CA ILE A 165 -6.60 13.67 8.42
C ILE A 165 -8.11 13.52 8.64
N GLU A 166 -8.71 14.40 9.45
CA GLU A 166 -10.17 14.48 9.67
C GLU A 166 -10.93 14.67 8.34
N SER A 167 -10.44 15.55 7.46
CA SER A 167 -11.05 15.80 6.15
C SER A 167 -10.94 14.59 5.20
N ILE A 168 -9.84 13.85 5.24
CA ILE A 168 -9.65 12.61 4.46
C ILE A 168 -10.64 11.55 4.95
N ILE A 169 -10.68 11.29 6.25
CA ILE A 169 -11.59 10.29 6.85
C ILE A 169 -13.05 10.66 6.57
N SER A 170 -13.43 11.93 6.76
CA SER A 170 -14.78 12.43 6.45
C SER A 170 -15.12 12.27 4.96
N GLY A 171 -14.17 12.59 4.07
CA GLY A 171 -14.33 12.42 2.63
C GLY A 171 -14.57 10.97 2.24
N LEU A 172 -13.75 10.04 2.74
CA LEU A 172 -13.91 8.61 2.48
C LEU A 172 -15.22 8.07 3.07
N ASN A 173 -15.60 8.48 4.29
CA ASN A 173 -16.88 8.09 4.88
C ASN A 173 -18.08 8.57 4.05
N SER A 174 -17.97 9.73 3.41
CA SER A 174 -19.03 10.28 2.56
C SER A 174 -19.09 9.62 1.18
N ALA A 175 -17.94 9.36 0.55
CA ALA A 175 -17.87 8.81 -0.80
C ALA A 175 -18.00 7.28 -0.83
N TRP A 176 -17.57 6.60 0.23
CA TRP A 176 -17.50 5.14 0.34
C TRP A 176 -18.15 4.64 1.65
N PRO A 177 -19.44 4.96 1.90
CA PRO A 177 -20.10 4.63 3.15
C PRO A 177 -20.12 3.12 3.38
N GLY A 178 -19.41 2.67 4.42
CA GLY A 178 -19.29 1.25 4.78
C GLY A 178 -18.47 0.39 3.81
N LYS A 179 -17.80 0.99 2.82
CA LYS A 179 -17.07 0.28 1.75
C LYS A 179 -15.55 0.45 1.78
N TRP A 180 -15.03 1.28 2.68
CA TRP A 180 -13.59 1.43 2.85
C TRP A 180 -13.18 0.99 4.25
N ALA A 181 -12.09 0.22 4.30
CA ALA A 181 -11.49 -0.25 5.55
C ALA A 181 -10.00 0.12 5.64
N LEU A 182 -9.30 0.26 4.50
CA LEU A 182 -7.89 0.68 4.45
C LEU A 182 -7.70 1.89 3.53
N SER A 183 -6.96 2.88 4.01
CA SER A 183 -6.47 4.00 3.21
C SER A 183 -5.01 4.29 3.53
N VAL A 184 -4.21 4.52 2.50
CA VAL A 184 -2.79 4.88 2.59
C VAL A 184 -2.62 6.35 2.21
N VAL A 185 -2.13 7.17 3.14
CA VAL A 185 -1.93 8.60 2.95
C VAL A 185 -0.45 8.90 2.82
N PHE A 186 -0.03 9.39 1.66
CA PHE A 186 1.35 9.78 1.39
C PHE A 186 1.52 11.27 1.68
N CYS A 187 2.47 11.63 2.53
CA CYS A 187 2.79 13.02 2.81
C CYS A 187 4.29 13.23 2.98
N VAL A 188 4.72 14.49 2.97
CA VAL A 188 6.12 14.83 3.30
C VAL A 188 6.40 14.51 4.77
N GLU A 189 5.49 14.92 5.66
CA GLU A 189 5.60 14.77 7.10
C GLU A 189 4.20 14.88 7.72
N LEU A 190 3.93 14.09 8.75
CA LEU A 190 2.76 14.17 9.61
C LEU A 190 3.11 15.03 10.83
N ALA A 191 2.38 16.14 11.01
CA ALA A 191 2.54 16.97 12.19
C ALA A 191 2.10 16.23 13.46
N VAL A 192 2.72 16.56 14.60
CA VAL A 192 2.27 16.08 15.91
C VAL A 192 0.79 16.40 16.11
N LEU A 193 -0.03 15.36 16.26
CA LEU A 193 -1.47 15.51 16.45
C LEU A 193 -1.74 15.85 17.92
N ARG A 194 -1.95 17.15 18.19
CA ARG A 194 -2.19 17.66 19.56
C ARG A 194 -3.64 17.51 20.04
N LYS A 195 -4.56 17.14 19.17
CA LYS A 195 -5.98 16.95 19.51
C LYS A 195 -6.22 15.49 19.86
N GLU A 196 -7.14 15.29 20.80
CA GLU A 196 -7.67 13.96 21.12
C GLU A 196 -8.23 13.31 19.84
N TRP A 197 -7.88 12.04 19.63
CA TRP A 197 -8.30 11.29 18.45
C TRP A 197 -9.80 10.96 18.54
N VAL A 198 -10.61 11.62 17.72
CA VAL A 198 -12.08 11.50 17.77
C VAL A 198 -12.63 10.28 17.02
N HIS A 199 -11.84 9.68 16.13
CA HIS A 199 -12.26 8.54 15.30
C HIS A 199 -12.00 7.21 16.02
N LYS A 200 -12.81 6.92 17.04
CA LYS A 200 -12.64 5.77 17.94
C LYS A 200 -12.56 4.41 17.25
N ASP A 201 -13.14 4.29 16.06
CA ASP A 201 -13.17 3.06 15.26
C ASP A 201 -12.08 2.98 14.18
N THR A 202 -11.29 4.06 14.04
CA THR A 202 -10.30 4.23 12.99
C THR A 202 -8.92 4.33 13.61
N GLY A 203 -8.05 3.35 13.36
CA GLY A 203 -6.65 3.45 13.73
C GLY A 203 -5.85 4.31 12.77
N CYS A 204 -4.75 4.85 13.28
CA CYS A 204 -3.81 5.64 12.50
C CYS A 204 -2.39 5.25 12.90
N VAL A 205 -1.64 4.72 11.93
CA VAL A 205 -0.22 4.40 12.07
C VAL A 205 0.56 5.27 11.09
N LYS A 206 1.65 5.84 11.56
CA LYS A 206 2.59 6.62 10.76
C LYS A 206 3.80 5.75 10.45
N ILE A 207 4.30 5.78 9.22
CA ILE A 207 5.45 5.03 8.76
C ILE A 207 6.40 6.00 8.05
N ASP A 208 7.62 6.12 8.55
CA ASP A 208 8.70 6.77 7.81
C ASP A 208 9.20 5.80 6.73
N CYS A 209 9.04 6.16 5.46
CA CYS A 209 9.42 5.26 4.37
C CYS A 209 10.95 5.07 4.27
N LYS A 210 11.78 6.03 4.71
CA LYS A 210 13.24 5.97 4.62
C LYS A 210 13.79 5.00 5.66
N THR A 211 13.28 5.07 6.89
CA THR A 211 13.73 4.21 8.00
C THR A 211 12.90 2.93 8.17
N ARG A 212 11.70 2.89 7.55
CA ARG A 212 10.66 1.85 7.73
C ARG A 212 10.16 1.75 9.17
N SER A 213 10.42 2.76 9.99
CA SER A 213 9.91 2.85 11.36
C SER A 213 8.45 3.23 11.35
N ALA A 214 7.63 2.46 12.06
CA ALA A 214 6.21 2.68 12.25
C ALA A 214 5.91 3.04 13.70
N GLU A 215 5.00 4.00 13.87
CA GLU A 215 4.55 4.52 15.16
C GLU A 215 3.02 4.65 15.14
N TRP A 216 2.35 4.07 16.13
CA TRP A 216 0.91 4.26 16.30
C TRP A 216 0.63 5.68 16.77
N VAL A 217 -0.08 6.44 15.95
CA VAL A 217 -0.60 7.76 16.30
C VAL A 217 -1.86 7.60 17.15
N SER A 218 -2.69 6.62 16.78
CA SER A 218 -3.82 6.17 17.58
C SER A 218 -4.11 4.71 17.23
N GLU A 219 -3.96 3.83 18.21
CA GLU A 219 -4.34 2.42 18.08
C GLU A 219 -5.62 2.19 18.90
N PRO A 220 -6.77 1.86 18.27
CA PRO A 220 -7.99 1.53 19.02
C PRO A 220 -7.77 0.29 19.87
N GLU A 221 -8.40 0.19 21.05
CA GLU A 221 -8.22 -0.96 21.95
C GLU A 221 -8.47 -2.31 21.25
N SER A 222 -7.57 -3.25 21.46
CA SER A 222 -7.69 -4.63 20.94
C SER A 222 -8.81 -5.38 21.67
N GLY A 223 -9.63 -6.14 20.94
CA GLY A 223 -10.67 -7.01 21.51
C GLY A 223 -12.03 -6.36 21.73
N VAL A 224 -12.15 -5.05 21.51
CA VAL A 224 -13.45 -4.39 21.35
C VAL A 224 -13.81 -4.43 19.86
N CYS A 225 -15.08 -4.66 19.53
CA CYS A 225 -15.66 -4.61 18.16
C CYS A 225 -15.59 -3.20 17.51
N GLY A 226 -14.61 -2.39 17.93
CA GLY A 226 -14.39 -1.01 17.55
C GLY A 226 -13.44 -0.84 16.37
N ARG A 227 -12.44 -1.71 16.16
CA ARG A 227 -11.50 -1.58 15.03
C ARG A 227 -12.19 -1.86 13.69
N LYS A 228 -12.45 -0.81 12.91
CA LYS A 228 -13.13 -0.92 11.61
C LYS A 228 -12.28 -0.42 10.45
N LYS A 229 -11.54 0.66 10.67
CA LYS A 229 -10.78 1.34 9.61
C LYS A 229 -9.34 1.55 10.02
N LEU A 230 -8.44 1.47 9.07
CA LEU A 230 -7.04 1.76 9.26
C LEU A 230 -6.58 2.83 8.27
N LEU A 231 -5.95 3.86 8.82
CA LEU A 231 -5.19 4.84 8.07
C LEU A 231 -3.70 4.54 8.24
N ILE A 232 -3.00 4.29 7.14
CA ILE A 232 -1.54 4.18 7.13
C ILE A 232 -0.99 5.47 6.53
N VAL A 233 -0.35 6.30 7.33
CA VAL A 233 0.30 7.53 6.87
C VAL A 233 1.75 7.21 6.55
N VAL A 234 2.13 7.30 5.28
CA VAL A 234 3.51 7.10 4.80
C VAL A 234 4.18 8.46 4.66
N GLU A 235 5.15 8.74 5.53
CA GLU A 235 6.03 9.89 5.46
C GLU A 235 7.13 9.63 4.45
N THR A 236 7.11 10.41 3.38
CA THR A 236 8.04 10.31 2.24
C THR A 236 9.23 11.25 2.37
N GLY A 237 9.17 12.22 3.28
CA GLY A 237 10.11 13.33 3.31
C GLY A 237 9.92 14.24 2.09
N SER A 238 10.85 15.18 1.89
CA SER A 238 10.90 15.94 0.64
C SER A 238 11.52 15.05 -0.43
N LEU A 239 10.75 14.66 -1.43
CA LEU A 239 11.29 13.98 -2.60
C LEU A 239 11.85 15.04 -3.55
N ASP A 240 13.16 14.99 -3.81
CA ASP A 240 13.81 15.86 -4.79
C ASP A 240 13.28 15.47 -6.19
N LEU A 241 12.31 16.25 -6.68
CA LEU A 241 11.69 16.06 -7.99
C LEU A 241 12.59 16.48 -9.17
N THR A 242 13.88 16.74 -8.93
CA THR A 242 14.82 17.26 -9.94
C THR A 242 15.18 16.27 -11.04
N ASN A 243 14.85 14.97 -10.89
CA ASN A 243 15.23 13.94 -11.86
C ASN A 243 14.07 13.38 -12.73
N CYS A 244 12.95 14.10 -12.80
CA CYS A 244 11.83 13.75 -13.68
C CYS A 244 11.54 14.90 -14.67
N SER A 245 12.48 15.17 -15.58
CA SER A 245 12.31 16.00 -16.77
C SER A 245 12.93 15.32 -17.98
#